data_AF-A0AAN9AL88-F1
#
_entry.id   AF-A0AAN9AL88-F1
#
_cell.length_a   1.000
_cell.length_b   1.000
_cell.length_c   1.000
_cell.angle_alpha   90.00
_cell.angle_beta   90.00
_cell.angle_gamma   90.00
#
_symmetry.space_group_name_H-M   'P 1'
#
loop_
_entity.id
_entity.type
_entity.pdbx_description
1 polymer ?
#
loop_
_entity_poly.entity_id
_entity_poly.type
_entity_poly.pdbx_seq_one_letter_code
_entity_poly.pdbx_strand_id
1 'polypeptide(L)'
;MLFICLVLALVAGGGLAQLSSIGLPTTGGTCASTLCLVGTMCVEGPTGATCLNNTVAKCLQPKQSGMCLAYFPRWYFDTNSRKCKAFVYGGCGGNDNRFDTKKQCNKACRKLKCPTVVSGQTCEKNHECSRKVGGRPQMCSQGQACCRTPCGRKCRVPVLE
;
A
#
# COMPACT_ATOMS: atom_id res chain seq x y z
N MET A 1 33.67 -29.21 8.50
CA MET A 1 33.05 -28.14 7.68
C MET A 1 31.94 -27.52 8.53
N LEU A 2 32.21 -26.65 9.52
CA LEU A 2 32.72 -25.27 9.45
C LEU A 2 31.83 -24.34 8.60
N PHE A 3 30.66 -23.89 9.13
CA PHE A 3 29.92 -22.65 8.74
C PHE A 3 28.75 -22.32 9.71
N ILE A 4 28.96 -22.34 11.05
CA ILE A 4 27.96 -21.82 12.03
C ILE A 4 28.59 -20.80 13.00
N CYS A 5 29.42 -19.89 12.49
CA CYS A 5 30.03 -18.86 13.34
C CYS A 5 30.23 -17.55 12.57
N LEU A 6 29.18 -16.74 12.37
CA LEU A 6 29.32 -15.27 12.21
C LEU A 6 27.98 -14.47 12.23
N VAL A 7 27.17 -14.53 13.30
CA VAL A 7 26.15 -13.46 13.53
C VAL A 7 26.08 -13.04 15.00
N LEU A 8 27.21 -13.10 15.72
CA LEU A 8 27.35 -12.53 17.06
C LEU A 8 28.66 -11.75 17.14
N ALA A 9 28.66 -10.50 16.68
CA ALA A 9 29.62 -9.48 17.07
C ALA A 9 29.01 -8.08 16.82
N LEU A 10 28.49 -7.46 17.88
CA LEU A 10 29.07 -6.25 18.49
C LEU A 10 28.72 -4.93 17.77
N VAL A 11 27.64 -4.30 18.23
CA VAL A 11 27.62 -2.84 18.39
C VAL A 11 27.08 -2.52 19.79
N ALA A 12 27.98 -2.44 20.76
CA ALA A 12 27.75 -1.78 22.04
C ALA A 12 28.32 -0.36 21.92
N GLY A 13 27.47 0.65 22.11
CA GLY A 13 27.88 2.05 22.09
C GLY A 13 26.68 3.01 22.22
N GLY A 14 26.35 3.34 23.48
CA GLY A 14 25.57 4.48 23.97
C GLY A 14 24.63 5.27 23.05
N GLY A 15 23.34 5.24 23.38
CA GLY A 15 22.36 6.24 22.95
C GLY A 15 20.95 5.67 22.90
N LEU A 16 20.11 6.02 23.89
CA LEU A 16 18.65 5.83 23.81
C LEU A 16 18.09 6.80 22.75
N ALA A 17 18.31 6.52 21.48
CA ALA A 17 17.53 7.10 20.41
C ALA A 17 16.32 6.19 20.19
N GLN A 18 15.13 6.72 20.50
CA GLN A 18 13.86 6.11 20.15
C GLN A 18 13.83 5.85 18.64
N LEU A 19 14.07 4.61 18.24
CA LEU A 19 13.82 4.13 16.88
C LEU A 19 12.33 3.83 16.76
N SER A 20 11.54 4.85 16.44
CA SER A 20 10.33 4.61 15.65
C SER A 20 10.79 4.17 14.25
N SER A 21 11.12 2.89 14.10
CA SER A 21 11.59 2.28 12.86
C SER A 21 10.47 2.21 11.83
N ILE A 22 10.14 3.36 11.24
CA ILE A 22 9.46 3.42 9.95
C ILE A 22 10.54 3.00 8.95
N GLY A 23 10.35 1.84 8.29
CA GLY A 23 11.33 1.27 7.37
C GLY A 23 11.84 2.30 6.37
N LEU A 24 13.16 2.45 6.30
CA LEU A 24 13.82 3.34 5.36
C LEU A 24 13.43 2.91 3.93
N PRO A 25 12.98 3.83 3.05
CA PRO A 25 12.76 3.50 1.65
C PRO A 25 14.12 3.21 1.01
N THR A 26 14.40 1.94 0.72
CA THR A 26 15.54 1.57 -0.12
C THR A 26 15.23 2.06 -1.53
N THR A 27 16.02 3.00 -2.05
CA THR A 27 15.94 3.42 -3.45
C THR A 27 16.21 2.22 -4.35
N GLY A 28 15.19 1.74 -5.07
CA GLY A 28 15.33 0.70 -6.11
C GLY A 28 15.18 -0.77 -5.67
N GLY A 29 14.66 -1.07 -4.49
CA GLY A 29 14.38 -2.46 -4.08
C GLY A 29 13.14 -3.06 -4.77
N THR A 30 13.15 -4.37 -5.07
CA THR A 30 11.95 -5.16 -5.43
C THR A 30 11.51 -6.01 -4.24
N CYS A 31 10.29 -6.54 -4.26
CA CYS A 31 9.85 -7.44 -3.19
C CYS A 31 10.61 -8.77 -3.14
N ALA A 32 11.37 -9.12 -4.18
CA ALA A 32 12.27 -10.26 -4.16
C ALA A 32 13.50 -10.05 -3.26
N SER A 33 13.94 -8.81 -3.09
CA SER A 33 15.20 -8.47 -2.39
C SER A 33 14.97 -7.76 -1.05
N THR A 34 13.72 -7.50 -0.67
CA THR A 34 13.37 -6.71 0.51
C THR A 34 12.94 -7.63 1.67
N LEU A 35 13.76 -7.74 2.72
CA LEU A 35 13.37 -8.42 3.96
C LEU A 35 12.48 -7.52 4.81
N CYS A 36 11.21 -7.87 4.94
CA CYS A 36 10.25 -7.19 5.81
C CYS A 36 10.15 -7.87 7.18
N LEU A 37 9.92 -7.07 8.24
CA LEU A 37 9.68 -7.59 9.59
C LEU A 37 8.43 -8.47 9.65
N VAL A 38 8.38 -9.40 10.61
CA VAL A 38 7.20 -10.22 10.87
C VAL A 38 5.96 -9.33 11.08
N GLY A 39 4.90 -9.56 10.31
CA GLY A 39 3.69 -8.73 10.35
C GLY A 39 3.69 -7.50 9.42
N THR A 40 4.71 -7.34 8.59
CA THR A 40 4.76 -6.38 7.48
C THR A 40 4.80 -7.11 6.14
N MET A 41 4.22 -6.53 5.09
CA MET A 41 4.32 -7.07 3.73
C MET A 41 5.00 -6.06 2.81
N CYS A 42 5.73 -6.57 1.84
CA CYS A 42 6.36 -5.74 0.82
C CYS A 42 5.34 -5.31 -0.23
N VAL A 43 5.38 -4.05 -0.62
CA VAL A 43 4.60 -3.51 -1.75
C VAL A 43 5.55 -2.77 -2.69
N GLU A 44 5.43 -3.05 -3.99
CA GLU A 44 6.20 -2.35 -5.04
C GLU A 44 5.46 -1.08 -5.47
N GLY A 45 6.17 0.05 -5.47
CA GLY A 45 5.70 1.34 -5.96
C GLY A 45 6.58 1.89 -7.07
N PRO A 46 6.18 3.02 -7.69
CA PRO A 46 6.94 3.65 -8.78
C PRO A 46 8.35 4.13 -8.38
N THR A 47 8.64 4.19 -7.08
CA THR A 47 9.95 4.60 -6.53
C THR A 47 10.70 3.46 -5.83
N GLY A 48 10.20 2.22 -5.90
CA GLY A 48 10.79 1.04 -5.25
C GLY A 48 9.85 0.32 -4.27
N ALA A 49 10.37 -0.73 -3.62
CA ALA A 49 9.67 -1.51 -2.61
C ALA A 49 9.63 -0.81 -1.24
N THR A 50 8.53 -0.96 -0.51
CA THR A 50 8.38 -0.47 0.87
C THR A 50 7.70 -1.53 1.72
N CYS A 51 8.20 -1.76 2.94
CA CYS A 51 7.54 -2.61 3.92
C CYS A 51 6.43 -1.82 4.62
N LEU A 52 5.19 -2.24 4.40
CA LEU A 52 4.02 -1.65 5.04
C LEU A 52 3.46 -2.63 6.07
N ASN A 53 2.84 -2.10 7.12
CA ASN A 53 2.08 -2.94 8.06
C ASN A 53 1.06 -3.78 7.28
N ASN A 54 1.02 -5.09 7.54
CA ASN A 54 0.19 -6.04 6.79
C ASN A 54 -1.29 -5.64 6.78
N THR A 55 -1.77 -5.02 7.86
CA THR A 55 -3.16 -4.54 7.95
C THR A 55 -3.52 -3.47 6.91
N VAL A 56 -2.52 -2.69 6.46
CA VAL A 56 -2.66 -1.57 5.51
C VAL A 56 -2.46 -2.02 4.09
N ALA A 57 -1.40 -2.78 3.88
CA ALA A 57 -0.94 -3.12 2.55
C ALA A 57 -1.95 -3.99 1.81
N LYS A 58 -2.70 -4.85 2.51
CA LYS A 58 -3.84 -5.56 1.92
C LYS A 58 -4.92 -4.64 1.37
N CYS A 59 -5.13 -3.47 1.97
CA CYS A 59 -6.10 -2.49 1.48
C CYS A 59 -5.64 -1.80 0.18
N LEU A 60 -4.35 -1.87 -0.14
CA LEU A 60 -3.76 -1.29 -1.35
C LEU A 60 -3.71 -2.30 -2.51
N GLN A 61 -3.95 -3.57 -2.25
CA GLN A 61 -3.94 -4.63 -3.26
C GLN A 61 -5.15 -4.53 -4.22
N PRO A 62 -5.05 -5.11 -5.43
CA PRO A 62 -6.19 -5.29 -6.33
C PRO A 62 -7.40 -5.98 -5.74
N LYS A 63 -8.57 -5.77 -6.33
CA LYS A 63 -9.58 -6.84 -6.32
C LYS A 63 -9.03 -8.00 -7.15
N GLN A 64 -9.15 -9.22 -6.65
CA GLN A 64 -8.71 -10.41 -7.39
C GLN A 64 -9.70 -11.55 -7.18
N SER A 65 -10.45 -11.87 -8.23
CA SER A 65 -11.44 -12.96 -8.20
C SER A 65 -10.78 -14.35 -8.10
N GLY A 66 -9.53 -14.48 -8.54
CA GLY A 66 -8.84 -15.77 -8.61
C GLY A 66 -9.18 -16.54 -9.89
N MET A 67 -8.66 -17.75 -10.00
CA MET A 67 -8.78 -18.61 -11.20
C MET A 67 -9.99 -19.56 -11.14
N CYS A 68 -10.52 -19.83 -9.95
CA CYS A 68 -11.71 -20.66 -9.79
C CYS A 68 -12.98 -19.89 -10.18
N LEU A 69 -14.06 -20.64 -10.44
CA LEU A 69 -15.31 -20.10 -10.99
C LEU A 69 -16.50 -20.17 -10.02
N ALA A 70 -16.26 -20.44 -8.73
CA ALA A 70 -17.33 -20.44 -7.74
C ALA A 70 -17.86 -19.01 -7.48
N TYR A 71 -19.07 -18.92 -6.95
CA TYR A 71 -19.73 -17.66 -6.65
C TYR A 71 -19.67 -17.36 -5.15
N PHE A 72 -18.64 -16.63 -4.70
CA PHE A 72 -18.57 -16.13 -3.33
C PHE A 72 -18.67 -14.60 -3.30
N PRO A 73 -19.80 -14.01 -2.86
CA PRO A 73 -19.90 -12.57 -2.71
C PRO A 73 -18.97 -12.10 -1.57
N ARG A 74 -18.06 -11.18 -1.90
CA ARG A 74 -17.07 -10.62 -0.98
C ARG A 74 -16.97 -9.12 -1.15
N TRP A 75 -16.22 -8.48 -0.26
CA TRP A 75 -15.96 -7.04 -0.27
C TRP A 75 -14.47 -6.78 -0.45
N TYR A 76 -14.12 -5.75 -1.20
CA TYR A 76 -12.74 -5.26 -1.33
C TYR A 76 -12.72 -3.74 -1.15
N PHE A 77 -11.56 -3.20 -0.76
CA PHE A 77 -11.36 -1.76 -0.66
C PHE A 77 -10.85 -1.20 -1.99
N ASP A 78 -11.58 -0.24 -2.57
CA ASP A 78 -11.16 0.49 -3.76
C ASP A 78 -10.47 1.81 -3.35
N THR A 79 -9.16 1.88 -3.55
CA THR A 79 -8.33 3.05 -3.19
C THR A 79 -8.70 4.32 -3.97
N ASN A 80 -9.19 4.17 -5.20
CA ASN A 80 -9.60 5.31 -6.04
C ASN A 80 -10.83 6.01 -5.47
N SER A 81 -11.87 5.24 -5.14
CA SER A 81 -13.10 5.79 -4.56
C SER A 81 -13.04 5.90 -3.02
N ARG A 82 -12.02 5.32 -2.39
CA ARG A 82 -11.88 5.16 -0.92
C ARG A 82 -13.10 4.52 -0.28
N LYS A 83 -13.68 3.52 -0.95
CA LYS A 83 -14.90 2.82 -0.52
C LYS A 83 -14.72 1.32 -0.62
N CYS A 84 -15.33 0.60 0.32
CA CYS A 84 -15.52 -0.83 0.21
C CYS A 84 -16.64 -1.15 -0.79
N LYS A 85 -16.32 -1.97 -1.81
CA LYS A 85 -17.21 -2.38 -2.88
C LYS A 85 -17.36 -3.90 -2.89
N ALA A 86 -18.51 -4.38 -3.35
CA ALA A 86 -18.75 -5.81 -3.52
C ALA A 86 -18.04 -6.34 -4.78
N PHE A 87 -17.62 -7.59 -4.74
CA PHE A 87 -17.12 -8.35 -5.89
C PHE A 87 -17.36 -9.85 -5.69
N VAL A 88 -17.20 -10.64 -6.75
CA VAL A 88 -17.30 -12.10 -6.69
C VAL A 88 -15.90 -12.70 -6.62
N TYR A 89 -15.68 -13.52 -5.59
CA TYR A 89 -14.49 -14.34 -5.44
C TYR A 89 -14.77 -15.76 -5.95
N GLY A 90 -13.84 -16.25 -6.76
CA GLY A 90 -13.90 -17.54 -7.45
C GLY A 90 -13.72 -18.76 -6.56
N GLY A 91 -13.29 -18.58 -5.31
CA GLY A 91 -13.11 -19.67 -4.34
C GLY A 91 -11.68 -20.17 -4.18
N CYS A 92 -10.75 -19.77 -5.05
CA CYS A 92 -9.32 -20.08 -4.90
C CYS A 92 -8.41 -18.96 -5.41
N GLY A 93 -7.16 -18.94 -4.93
CA GLY A 93 -6.19 -17.88 -5.23
C GLY A 93 -6.66 -16.52 -4.71
N GLY A 94 -6.37 -15.46 -5.46
CA GLY A 94 -6.72 -14.10 -5.04
C GLY A 94 -5.67 -13.49 -4.12
N ASN A 95 -6.08 -12.45 -3.39
CA ASN A 95 -5.24 -11.76 -2.42
C ASN A 95 -6.04 -11.36 -1.16
N ASP A 96 -5.42 -10.61 -0.25
CA ASP A 96 -5.96 -10.28 1.07
C ASP A 96 -6.91 -9.07 1.08
N ASN A 97 -7.08 -8.38 -0.06
CA ASN A 97 -8.12 -7.37 -0.23
C ASN A 97 -9.50 -8.03 -0.44
N ARG A 98 -9.88 -8.91 0.49
CA ARG A 98 -11.10 -9.72 0.44
C ARG A 98 -11.66 -9.88 1.84
N PHE A 99 -12.87 -9.37 2.04
CA PHE A 99 -13.57 -9.37 3.32
C PHE A 99 -14.96 -9.97 3.16
N ASP A 100 -15.48 -10.62 4.19
CA ASP A 100 -16.80 -11.26 4.14
C ASP A 100 -17.92 -10.22 4.23
N THR A 101 -17.68 -9.14 4.97
CA THR A 101 -18.66 -8.07 5.16
C THR A 101 -18.10 -6.69 4.85
N LYS A 102 -18.99 -5.78 4.42
CA LYS A 102 -18.68 -4.35 4.27
C LYS A 102 -18.11 -3.74 5.55
N LYS A 103 -18.61 -4.16 6.72
CA LYS A 103 -18.17 -3.66 8.03
C LYS A 103 -16.72 -4.04 8.33
N GLN A 104 -16.33 -5.29 8.05
CA GLN A 104 -14.94 -5.73 8.21
C GLN A 104 -13.99 -4.96 7.29
N CYS A 105 -14.33 -4.83 6.01
CA CYS A 105 -13.55 -4.04 5.05
C CYS A 105 -13.39 -2.59 5.54
N ASN A 106 -14.50 -1.98 5.98
CA ASN A 106 -14.49 -0.61 6.47
C ASN A 106 -13.60 -0.45 7.71
N LYS A 107 -13.66 -1.39 8.66
CA LYS A 107 -12.84 -1.38 9.87
C LYS A 107 -11.35 -1.51 9.55
N ALA A 108 -11.00 -2.33 8.56
CA ALA A 108 -9.62 -2.54 8.15
C ALA A 108 -9.04 -1.34 7.37
N CYS A 109 -9.81 -0.77 6.42
CA CYS A 109 -9.24 0.09 5.38
C CYS A 109 -9.69 1.56 5.41
N ARG A 110 -10.73 1.94 6.17
CA ARG A 110 -11.21 3.35 6.17
C ARG A 110 -10.30 4.34 6.89
N LYS A 111 -9.32 3.87 7.66
CA LYS A 111 -8.33 4.73 8.33
C LYS A 111 -7.26 5.27 7.39
N LEU A 112 -7.27 4.87 6.10
CA LEU A 112 -6.32 5.36 5.12
C LEU A 112 -6.59 6.83 4.76
N LYS A 113 -5.61 7.68 5.04
CA LYS A 113 -5.61 9.10 4.70
C LYS A 113 -4.55 9.43 3.67
N CYS A 114 -4.73 10.60 3.07
CA CYS A 114 -3.72 11.13 2.16
C CYS A 114 -2.50 11.58 2.96
N PRO A 115 -1.28 11.28 2.49
CA PRO A 115 -0.08 11.82 3.09
C PRO A 115 -0.16 13.35 3.12
N THR A 116 0.19 13.95 4.24
CA THR A 116 0.37 15.40 4.33
C THR A 116 1.49 15.81 3.38
N VAL A 117 1.26 16.84 2.59
CA VAL A 117 2.26 17.36 1.67
C VAL A 117 3.09 18.38 2.43
N VAL A 118 4.41 18.19 2.49
CA VAL A 118 5.32 19.20 3.06
C VAL A 118 5.30 20.44 2.15
N SER A 119 5.20 21.62 2.75
CA SER A 119 5.27 22.91 2.06
C SER A 119 6.59 23.05 1.30
N GLY A 120 6.54 23.22 -0.03
CA GLY A 120 7.73 23.36 -0.89
C GLY A 120 7.69 22.62 -2.23
N GLN A 121 6.61 21.89 -2.54
CA GLN A 121 6.48 21.24 -3.86
C GLN A 121 6.12 22.27 -4.93
N THR A 122 6.99 22.44 -5.93
CA THR A 122 6.68 23.18 -7.16
C THR A 122 5.53 22.48 -7.89
N CYS A 123 4.52 23.24 -8.30
CA CYS A 123 3.35 22.68 -8.96
C CYS A 123 3.66 22.35 -10.42
N GLU A 124 4.24 21.18 -10.66
CA GLU A 124 4.31 20.62 -12.01
C GLU A 124 2.92 20.14 -12.46
N LYS A 125 2.48 20.63 -13.63
CA LYS A 125 1.13 20.47 -14.22
C LYS A 125 0.79 19.05 -14.72
N ASN A 126 1.32 17.99 -14.12
CA ASN A 126 1.01 16.63 -14.56
C ASN A 126 0.24 15.81 -13.51
N HIS A 127 -0.84 15.18 -13.99
CA HIS A 127 -1.74 14.20 -13.36
C HIS A 127 -2.75 14.70 -12.32
N GLU A 128 -3.82 15.36 -12.79
CA GLU A 128 -5.00 15.55 -11.96
C GLU A 128 -5.92 14.34 -12.03
N CYS A 129 -5.74 13.41 -11.08
CA CYS A 129 -6.61 12.28 -10.92
C CYS A 129 -8.07 12.73 -10.73
N SER A 130 -9.02 11.97 -11.28
CA SER A 130 -10.45 12.34 -11.39
C SER A 130 -10.79 13.46 -12.38
N ARG A 131 -9.82 14.09 -13.06
CA ARG A 131 -10.13 14.89 -14.27
C ARG A 131 -10.19 13.99 -15.50
N LYS A 132 -11.03 14.37 -16.46
CA LYS A 132 -11.01 13.80 -17.80
C LYS A 132 -9.94 14.53 -18.60
N VAL A 133 -8.88 13.84 -19.00
CA VAL A 133 -7.89 14.37 -19.95
C VAL A 133 -8.20 13.73 -21.30
N GLY A 134 -8.55 14.53 -22.30
CA GLY A 134 -8.99 14.01 -23.61
C GLY A 134 -10.21 13.07 -23.52
N GLY A 135 -11.15 13.34 -22.60
CA GLY A 135 -12.36 12.52 -22.42
C GLY A 135 -12.18 11.23 -21.61
N ARG A 136 -10.95 10.79 -21.34
CA ARG A 136 -10.68 9.59 -20.51
C ARG A 136 -10.51 9.97 -19.04
N PRO A 137 -11.23 9.35 -18.09
CA PRO A 137 -11.03 9.60 -16.67
C PRO A 137 -9.64 9.12 -16.25
N GLN A 138 -8.80 10.05 -15.78
CA GLN A 138 -7.47 9.73 -15.28
C GLN A 138 -7.60 9.17 -13.85
N MET A 139 -7.52 7.85 -13.72
CA MET A 139 -7.53 7.16 -12.43
C MET A 139 -6.10 6.93 -11.95
N CYS A 140 -5.93 6.76 -10.64
CA CYS A 140 -4.62 6.41 -10.11
C CYS A 140 -4.32 4.94 -10.35
N SER A 141 -3.02 4.63 -10.47
CA SER A 141 -2.54 3.26 -10.54
C SER A 141 -2.93 2.47 -9.28
N GLN A 142 -2.86 1.14 -9.36
CA GLN A 142 -3.17 0.24 -8.25
C GLN A 142 -2.47 0.67 -6.95
N GLY A 143 -3.17 0.68 -5.82
CA GLY A 143 -2.60 1.04 -4.51
C GLY A 143 -2.41 2.54 -4.26
N GLN A 144 -2.73 3.39 -5.25
CA GLN A 144 -2.75 4.84 -5.07
C GLN A 144 -4.19 5.34 -4.88
N ALA A 145 -4.33 6.45 -4.16
CA ALA A 145 -5.57 7.20 -4.06
C ALA A 145 -5.38 8.60 -4.64
N CYS A 146 -6.50 9.18 -5.07
CA CYS A 146 -6.52 10.55 -5.53
C CYS A 146 -6.55 11.52 -4.34
N CYS A 147 -5.41 12.14 -4.05
CA CYS A 147 -5.19 12.96 -2.87
C CYS A 147 -5.21 14.45 -3.19
N ARG A 148 -5.94 15.24 -2.39
CA ARG A 148 -5.92 16.70 -2.47
C ARG A 148 -4.56 17.22 -2.01
N THR A 149 -3.98 18.09 -2.81
CA THR A 149 -2.73 18.79 -2.52
C THR A 149 -2.96 20.29 -2.76
N PRO A 150 -2.06 21.18 -2.30
CA PRO A 150 -2.11 22.59 -2.68
C PRO A 150 -2.07 22.79 -4.21
N CYS A 151 -1.49 21.85 -4.96
CA CYS A 151 -1.39 21.84 -6.41
C CYS A 151 -2.52 21.04 -7.11
N GLY A 152 -3.71 20.92 -6.52
CA GLY A 152 -4.85 20.20 -7.10
C GLY A 152 -5.08 18.80 -6.54
N ARG A 153 -5.23 17.78 -7.38
CA ARG A 153 -5.30 16.37 -6.95
C ARG A 153 -4.16 15.57 -7.57
N LYS A 154 -3.41 14.82 -6.77
CA LYS A 154 -2.33 13.95 -7.26
C LYS A 154 -2.52 12.53 -6.75
N CYS A 155 -2.08 11.55 -7.54
CA CYS A 155 -2.03 10.17 -7.09
C CYS A 155 -0.95 10.00 -6.03
N ARG A 156 -1.32 9.52 -4.85
CA ARG A 156 -0.41 9.22 -3.75
C ARG A 156 -0.77 7.89 -3.11
N VAL A 157 0.22 7.22 -2.56
CA VAL A 157 0.00 6.04 -1.71
C VAL A 157 -0.60 6.52 -0.39
N PRO A 158 -1.80 6.04 0.01
CA PRO A 158 -2.40 6.40 1.29
C PRO A 158 -1.58 5.90 2.48
N VAL A 159 -1.62 6.64 3.59
CA VAL A 159 -0.99 6.28 4.87
C VAL A 159 -2.05 6.08 5.95
N LEU A 160 -1.74 5.29 6.99
CA LEU A 160 -2.60 5.22 8.17
C LEU A 160 -2.44 6.47 9.02
N GLU A 161 -3.54 6.84 9.68
CA GLU A 161 -3.50 7.58 10.94
C GLU A 161 -3.33 6.65 12.14
#